data_AF-A0A1Q6QFV0-F1
#
_entry.id   AF-A0A1Q6QFV0-F1
#
_cell.length_a   1.000
_cell.length_b   1.000
_cell.length_c   1.000
_cell.angle_alpha   90.00
_cell.angle_beta   90.00
_cell.angle_gamma   90.00
#
_symmetry.space_group_name_H-M   'P 1'
#
loop_
_entity.id
_entity.type
_entity.pdbx_description
1 polymer ?
#
loop_
_entity_poly.entity_id
_entity_poly.type
_entity_poly.pdbx_seq_one_letter_code
_entity_poly.pdbx_strand_id
1 'polypeptide(L)'
;MGFLVTGGNMDSMVNHYSVSHHRRKTDAFTPGGVMGKRPDRATIVYCNLIRQSFRDVPILIGGVEASLRRLAHYDYWSDQMRRSILLDAQADLLLYGMGERSIREVADGLNRGLAIEDMTYIGSAPEKPQAICRKLSYPVPQYGPLYSQTVG
;
A
#
# COMPACT_ATOMS: atom_id res chain seq x y z
N MET A 1 -13.14 13.81 -3.52
CA MET A 1 -11.72 14.07 -3.83
C MET A 1 -10.85 13.28 -2.87
N GLY A 2 -9.74 12.71 -3.33
CA GLY A 2 -8.84 11.88 -2.51
C GLY A 2 -7.40 11.95 -3.03
N PHE A 3 -6.43 11.59 -2.20
CA PHE A 3 -5.02 11.57 -2.58
C PHE A 3 -4.57 10.15 -2.92
N LEU A 4 -3.87 9.98 -4.04
CA LEU A 4 -3.18 8.75 -4.38
C LEU A 4 -1.67 8.95 -4.16
N VAL A 5 -1.07 8.17 -3.27
CA VAL A 5 0.33 8.29 -2.87
C VAL A 5 1.10 7.02 -3.22
N THR A 6 2.26 7.20 -3.83
CA THR A 6 3.20 6.12 -4.11
C THR A 6 4.62 6.58 -3.78
N GLY A 7 5.45 5.66 -3.28
CA GLY A 7 6.88 5.91 -3.12
C GLY A 7 7.59 6.06 -4.47
N GLY A 8 7.00 5.57 -5.56
CA GLY A 8 7.61 5.52 -6.89
C GLY A 8 7.86 4.09 -7.35
N ASN A 9 8.72 3.93 -8.36
CA ASN A 9 8.96 2.62 -9.00
C ASN A 9 9.76 1.64 -8.14
N MET A 10 10.57 2.15 -7.21
CA MET A 10 11.42 1.35 -6.32
C MET A 10 11.21 1.79 -4.88
N ASP A 11 11.37 0.86 -3.94
CA ASP A 11 11.38 1.14 -2.51
C ASP A 11 12.46 2.17 -2.14
N SER A 12 12.09 3.17 -1.34
CA SER A 12 12.98 4.26 -0.95
C SER A 12 14.22 3.78 -0.20
N MET A 13 14.06 2.80 0.69
CA MET A 13 15.18 2.26 1.47
C MET A 13 16.17 1.50 0.59
N VAL A 14 15.68 0.65 -0.32
CA VAL A 14 16.53 -0.12 -1.26
C VAL A 14 17.35 0.81 -2.18
N ASN A 15 16.80 1.97 -2.50
CA ASN A 15 17.46 2.93 -3.35
C ASN A 15 18.44 3.84 -2.59
N HIS A 16 18.20 4.11 -1.30
CA HIS A 16 19.12 4.89 -0.47
C HIS A 16 20.24 4.05 0.17
N TYR A 17 20.05 2.75 0.34
CA TYR A 17 21.00 1.87 1.04
C TYR A 17 21.37 0.64 0.19
N SER A 18 22.57 0.09 0.41
CA SER A 18 22.94 -1.24 -0.06
C SER A 18 22.34 -2.30 0.86
N VAL A 19 22.39 -3.58 0.43
CA VAL A 19 22.02 -4.73 1.27
C VAL A 19 22.88 -4.78 2.54
N SER A 20 24.12 -4.27 2.50
CA SER A 20 25.02 -4.14 3.64
C SER A 20 24.81 -2.86 4.48
N HIS A 21 23.64 -2.21 4.36
CA HIS A 21 23.28 -0.96 5.05
C HIS A 21 24.18 0.24 4.73
N HIS A 22 25.01 0.17 3.69
CA HIS A 22 25.84 1.28 3.27
C HIS A 22 25.00 2.28 2.48
N ARG A 23 25.00 3.55 2.89
CA ARG A 23 24.24 4.60 2.20
C ARG A 23 24.83 4.86 0.82
N ARG A 24 23.98 4.85 -0.21
CA ARG A 24 24.36 5.18 -1.58
C ARG A 24 24.60 6.67 -1.73
N LYS A 25 25.42 7.05 -2.73
CA LYS A 25 25.73 8.46 -3.01
C LYS A 25 24.66 9.17 -3.83
N THR A 26 23.89 8.41 -4.61
CA THR A 26 22.92 8.93 -5.58
C THR A 26 21.59 8.21 -5.46
N ASP A 27 20.50 8.93 -5.68
CA ASP A 27 19.14 8.40 -5.80
C ASP A 27 18.73 8.39 -7.28
N ALA A 28 18.57 7.21 -7.88
CA ALA A 28 18.25 7.08 -9.30
C ALA A 28 16.86 7.58 -9.70
N PHE A 29 15.93 7.71 -8.74
CA PHE A 29 14.53 8.09 -8.96
C PHE A 29 14.22 9.52 -8.51
N THR A 30 15.18 10.22 -7.91
CA THR A 30 15.09 11.66 -7.67
C THR A 30 15.62 12.44 -8.87
N PRO A 31 14.93 13.52 -9.31
CA PRO A 31 15.42 14.38 -10.39
C PRO A 31 16.86 14.87 -10.15
N GLY A 32 17.73 14.55 -11.10
CA GLY A 32 19.16 14.90 -11.05
C GLY A 32 20.03 13.98 -10.19
N GLY A 33 19.52 12.81 -9.75
CA GLY A 33 20.33 11.86 -8.98
C GLY A 33 20.56 12.28 -7.52
N VAL A 34 19.96 13.38 -7.08
CA VAL A 34 20.31 14.07 -5.83
C VAL A 34 19.78 13.30 -4.63
N MET A 35 20.67 12.93 -3.72
CA MET A 35 20.29 12.26 -2.48
C MET A 35 19.55 13.21 -1.52
N GLY A 36 18.58 12.67 -0.77
CA GLY A 36 17.94 13.39 0.34
C GLY A 36 16.71 14.23 0.00
N LYS A 37 16.31 14.32 -1.28
CA LYS A 37 15.03 14.96 -1.64
C LYS A 37 13.84 14.03 -1.43
N ARG A 38 14.00 12.75 -1.78
CA ARG A 38 13.06 11.69 -1.42
C ARG A 38 13.39 11.22 0.00
N PRO A 39 12.44 11.21 0.94
CA PRO A 39 12.68 10.71 2.28
C PRO A 39 12.72 9.17 2.32
N ASP A 40 13.37 8.63 3.36
CA ASP A 40 13.28 7.21 3.72
C ASP A 40 11.83 6.85 4.07
N ARG A 41 11.36 5.69 3.59
CA ARG A 41 9.95 5.27 3.68
C ARG A 41 9.01 6.36 3.13
N ALA A 42 9.31 6.81 1.92
CA ALA A 42 8.65 7.93 1.25
C ALA A 42 7.11 7.86 1.30
N THR A 43 6.53 6.67 1.10
CA THR A 43 5.07 6.51 1.14
C THR A 43 4.50 6.92 2.49
N ILE A 44 5.14 6.50 3.59
CA ILE A 44 4.69 6.81 4.96
C ILE A 44 4.83 8.32 5.23
N VAL A 45 5.99 8.89 4.90
CA VAL A 45 6.26 10.32 5.14
C VAL A 45 5.28 11.20 4.38
N TYR A 46 5.07 10.95 3.09
CA TYR A 46 4.13 11.73 2.28
C TYR A 46 2.69 11.60 2.78
N CYS A 47 2.24 10.39 3.13
CA CYS A 47 0.89 10.21 3.67
C CYS A 47 0.71 10.95 5.00
N ASN A 48 1.70 10.91 5.89
CA ASN A 48 1.63 11.63 7.17
C ASN A 48 1.59 13.15 6.97
N LEU A 49 2.36 13.70 6.03
CA LEU A 49 2.31 15.13 5.69
C LEU A 49 0.95 15.54 5.11
N ILE A 50 0.38 14.69 4.23
CA ILE A 50 -0.95 14.90 3.68
C ILE A 50 -1.98 14.84 4.80
N ARG A 51 -1.92 13.85 5.70
CA ARG A 51 -2.87 13.71 6.82
C ARG A 51 -2.80 14.88 7.81
N GLN A 52 -1.61 15.46 8.00
CA GLN A 52 -1.44 16.67 8.82
C GLN A 52 -2.13 17.88 8.20
N SER A 53 -2.08 18.01 6.87
CA SER A 53 -2.63 19.16 6.14
C SER A 53 -4.12 18.98 5.78
N PHE A 54 -4.55 17.74 5.54
CA PHE A 54 -5.87 17.35 5.06
C PHE A 54 -6.40 16.18 5.90
N ARG A 55 -7.00 16.51 7.05
CA ARG A 55 -7.41 15.50 8.04
C ARG A 55 -8.52 14.59 7.53
N ASP A 56 -9.49 15.13 6.81
CA ASP A 56 -10.71 14.42 6.43
C ASP A 56 -10.73 13.92 4.97
N VAL A 57 -9.63 14.17 4.24
CA VAL A 57 -9.51 13.70 2.86
C VAL A 57 -9.00 12.26 2.86
N PRO A 58 -9.62 11.37 2.08
CA PRO A 58 -9.16 10.00 2.02
C PRO A 58 -7.81 9.87 1.31
N ILE A 59 -6.95 9.00 1.85
CA ILE A 59 -5.61 8.73 1.36
C ILE A 59 -5.52 7.28 0.88
N LEU A 60 -5.19 7.11 -0.39
CA LEU A 60 -4.98 5.82 -1.02
C LEU A 60 -3.48 5.64 -1.26
N ILE A 61 -2.95 4.48 -0.89
CA ILE A 61 -1.54 4.14 -1.08
C ILE A 61 -1.39 2.99 -2.06
N GLY A 62 -0.29 2.99 -2.81
CA GLY A 62 0.01 1.93 -3.75
C GLY A 62 1.47 1.86 -4.16
N GLY A 63 1.74 1.07 -5.19
CA GLY A 63 3.09 0.83 -5.69
C GLY A 63 3.84 -0.25 -4.92
N VAL A 64 5.10 -0.46 -5.29
CA VAL A 64 5.95 -1.55 -4.77
C VAL A 64 6.17 -1.40 -3.27
N GLU A 65 6.45 -0.18 -2.82
CA GLU A 65 6.74 0.15 -1.41
C GLU A 65 5.56 -0.21 -0.47
N ALA A 66 4.32 0.05 -0.90
CA ALA A 66 3.11 -0.28 -0.13
C ALA A 66 2.74 -1.76 -0.25
N SER A 67 2.81 -2.32 -1.46
CA SER A 67 2.40 -3.70 -1.75
C SER A 67 3.20 -4.75 -0.98
N LEU A 68 4.51 -4.51 -0.81
CA LEU A 68 5.40 -5.40 -0.07
C LEU A 68 5.18 -5.34 1.45
N ARG A 69 4.74 -4.18 1.97
CA ARG A 69 4.52 -3.93 3.40
C ARG A 69 3.05 -3.95 3.81
N ARG A 70 2.20 -4.61 3.01
CA ARG A 70 0.74 -4.61 3.19
C ARG A 70 0.29 -5.39 4.43
N LEU A 71 1.05 -6.40 4.85
CA LEU A 71 0.81 -7.17 6.07
C LEU A 71 1.86 -6.82 7.13
N ALA A 72 1.66 -7.31 8.35
CA ALA A 72 2.74 -7.32 9.33
C ALA A 72 3.95 -8.06 8.74
N HIS A 73 5.13 -7.45 8.84
CA HIS A 73 6.34 -7.92 8.19
C HIS A 73 7.56 -7.64 9.07
N TYR A 74 8.61 -8.40 8.85
CA TYR A 74 9.90 -8.12 9.43
C TYR A 74 10.57 -6.98 8.65
N ASP A 75 10.92 -5.90 9.33
CA ASP A 75 11.63 -4.77 8.72
C ASP A 75 13.13 -4.96 8.91
N TYR A 76 13.79 -5.43 7.84
CA TYR A 76 15.23 -5.67 7.81
C TYR A 76 16.06 -4.45 8.23
N TRP A 77 15.60 -3.25 7.91
CA TRP A 77 16.34 -2.02 8.19
C TRP A 77 16.33 -1.61 9.66
N SER A 78 15.28 -1.98 10.40
CA SER A 78 15.13 -1.67 11.83
C SER A 78 15.21 -2.89 12.73
N ASP A 79 15.48 -4.07 12.18
CA ASP A 79 15.59 -5.36 12.90
C ASP A 79 14.40 -5.65 13.82
N GLN A 80 13.19 -5.31 13.38
CA GLN A 80 11.97 -5.36 14.19
C GLN A 80 10.76 -5.80 13.36
N MET A 81 9.79 -6.43 14.03
CA MET A 81 8.49 -6.72 13.45
C MET A 81 7.66 -5.45 13.39
N ARG A 82 7.23 -5.07 12.19
CA ARG A 82 6.36 -3.92 11.95
C ARG A 82 4.98 -4.35 11.53
N ARG A 83 3.99 -3.52 11.89
CA ARG A 83 2.61 -3.65 11.42
C ARG A 83 2.50 -3.25 9.95
N SER A 84 1.29 -3.40 9.39
CA SER A 84 1.00 -2.98 8.01
C SER A 84 1.32 -1.50 7.81
N ILE A 85 1.91 -1.17 6.66
CA ILE A 85 2.17 0.20 6.23
C ILE A 85 0.90 1.05 6.20
N LEU A 86 -0.26 0.43 6.01
CA LEU A 86 -1.57 1.11 6.02
C LEU A 86 -1.83 1.83 7.36
N LEU A 87 -1.38 1.23 8.47
CA LEU A 87 -1.52 1.80 9.81
C LEU A 87 -0.48 2.90 10.05
N ASP A 88 0.77 2.66 9.66
CA ASP A 88 1.87 3.60 9.89
C ASP A 88 1.76 4.87 9.02
N ALA A 89 1.22 4.73 7.80
CA ALA A 89 0.94 5.84 6.88
C ALA A 89 -0.40 6.54 7.15
N GLN A 90 -1.23 6.01 8.07
CA GLN A 90 -2.59 6.49 8.34
C GLN A 90 -3.46 6.62 7.07
N ALA A 91 -3.22 5.72 6.11
CA ALA A 91 -3.95 5.66 4.86
C ALA A 91 -5.24 4.85 5.03
N ASP A 92 -6.20 5.08 4.14
CA ASP A 92 -7.55 4.50 4.22
C ASP A 92 -7.67 3.23 3.38
N LEU A 93 -6.96 3.21 2.23
CA LEU A 93 -6.97 2.09 1.29
C LEU A 93 -5.56 1.82 0.74
N LEU A 94 -5.13 0.56 0.74
CA LEU A 94 -3.91 0.10 0.11
C LEU A 94 -4.25 -0.70 -1.14
N LEU A 95 -3.80 -0.24 -2.30
CA LEU A 95 -3.91 -0.93 -3.58
C LEU A 95 -2.62 -1.70 -3.88
N TYR A 96 -2.74 -2.98 -4.26
CA TYR A 96 -1.61 -3.82 -4.62
C TYR A 96 -1.90 -4.70 -5.84
N GLY A 97 -0.85 -5.08 -6.56
CA GLY A 97 -0.97 -5.81 -7.81
C GLY A 97 -1.13 -4.87 -9.01
N MET A 98 -1.99 -5.24 -9.97
CA MET A 98 -2.18 -4.49 -11.22
C MET A 98 -3.01 -3.22 -10.97
N GLY A 99 -2.35 -2.17 -10.46
CA GLY A 99 -3.00 -0.94 -10.01
C GLY A 99 -3.81 -0.19 -11.06
N GLU A 100 -3.57 -0.39 -12.37
CA GLU A 100 -4.33 0.29 -13.42
C GLU A 100 -5.84 -0.03 -13.37
N ARG A 101 -6.18 -1.32 -13.23
CA ARG A 101 -7.58 -1.74 -13.09
C ARG A 101 -8.14 -1.30 -11.74
N SER A 102 -7.36 -1.48 -10.68
CA SER A 102 -7.82 -1.16 -9.32
C SER A 102 -8.11 0.33 -9.15
N ILE A 103 -7.28 1.21 -9.72
CA ILE A 103 -7.49 2.66 -9.68
C ILE A 103 -8.75 3.05 -10.46
N ARG A 104 -8.99 2.43 -11.63
CA ARG A 104 -10.18 2.72 -12.42
C ARG A 104 -11.45 2.36 -11.66
N GLU A 105 -11.48 1.18 -11.04
CA GLU A 105 -12.63 0.72 -10.26
C GLU A 105 -12.87 1.59 -9.01
N VAL A 106 -11.81 2.03 -8.34
CA VAL A 106 -11.91 3.01 -7.24
C VAL A 106 -12.48 4.34 -7.73
N ALA A 107 -12.00 4.84 -8.87
CA ALA A 107 -12.49 6.08 -9.45
C ALA A 107 -13.98 5.98 -9.83
N ASP A 108 -14.39 4.87 -10.44
CA ASP A 108 -15.79 4.59 -10.76
C ASP A 108 -16.64 4.49 -9.48
N GLY A 109 -16.15 3.80 -8.45
CA GLY A 109 -16.82 3.69 -7.17
C GLY A 109 -17.00 5.05 -6.48
N LEU A 110 -15.96 5.87 -6.49
CA LEU A 110 -15.99 7.24 -5.96
C LEU A 110 -16.99 8.12 -6.72
N ASN A 111 -17.05 7.98 -8.05
CA ASN A 111 -17.99 8.73 -8.88
C ASN A 111 -19.45 8.31 -8.63
N ARG A 112 -19.67 7.05 -8.22
CA ARG A 112 -20.97 6.53 -7.80
C ARG A 112 -21.35 6.90 -6.35
N GLY A 113 -20.48 7.63 -5.64
CA GLY A 113 -20.72 8.06 -4.26
C GLY A 113 -20.47 6.98 -3.21
N LEU A 114 -19.80 5.88 -3.55
CA LEU A 114 -19.38 4.88 -2.56
C LEU A 114 -18.31 5.47 -1.63
N ALA A 115 -18.41 5.18 -0.34
CA ALA A 115 -17.36 5.52 0.60
C ALA A 115 -16.15 4.60 0.36
N ILE A 116 -14.94 5.14 0.53
CA ILE A 116 -13.69 4.36 0.35
C ILE A 116 -13.59 3.19 1.33
N GLU A 117 -14.23 3.31 2.47
CA GLU A 117 -14.30 2.25 3.48
C GLU A 117 -15.06 1.01 2.98
N ASP A 118 -16.03 1.21 2.08
CA ASP A 118 -16.86 0.16 1.50
C ASP A 118 -16.24 -0.43 0.22
N MET A 119 -15.11 0.13 -0.25
CA MET A 119 -14.37 -0.34 -1.43
C MET A 119 -13.43 -1.50 -1.06
N THR A 120 -14.01 -2.55 -0.49
CA THR A 120 -13.30 -3.71 0.07
C THR A 120 -12.87 -4.71 -1.01
N TYR A 121 -13.61 -4.78 -2.12
CA TYR A 121 -13.34 -5.68 -3.24
C TYR A 121 -13.22 -4.88 -4.53
N ILE A 122 -11.98 -4.63 -4.91
CA ILE A 122 -11.62 -4.00 -6.17
C ILE A 122 -11.01 -5.11 -7.03
N GLY A 123 -11.77 -5.54 -8.02
CA GLY A 123 -11.45 -6.55 -9.01
C GLY A 123 -12.72 -7.25 -9.49
N SER A 124 -13.20 -6.94 -10.69
CA SER A 124 -14.35 -7.66 -11.29
C SER A 124 -14.09 -9.15 -11.63
N ALA A 125 -12.95 -9.72 -11.24
CA ALA A 125 -12.56 -11.10 -11.51
C ALA A 125 -12.45 -11.90 -10.19
N PRO A 126 -12.74 -13.21 -10.20
CA PRO A 126 -12.65 -14.09 -9.03
C PRO A 126 -11.21 -14.29 -8.49
N GLU A 127 -10.21 -13.65 -9.10
CA GLU A 127 -8.81 -13.81 -8.73
C GLU A 127 -8.30 -12.67 -7.84
N LYS A 128 -8.41 -12.92 -6.53
CA LYS A 128 -7.71 -12.28 -5.42
C LYS A 128 -8.06 -10.81 -5.16
N PRO A 129 -8.32 -10.42 -3.90
CA PRO A 129 -8.47 -9.01 -3.56
C PRO A 129 -7.20 -8.25 -3.96
N GLN A 130 -7.35 -7.07 -4.55
CA GLN A 130 -6.25 -6.18 -4.95
C GLN A 130 -6.19 -4.91 -4.09
N ALA A 131 -6.98 -4.89 -3.01
CA ALA A 131 -7.05 -3.78 -2.08
C ALA A 131 -7.23 -4.26 -0.63
N ILE A 132 -6.67 -3.51 0.33
CA ILE A 132 -6.88 -3.69 1.76
C ILE A 132 -7.31 -2.34 2.35
N CYS A 133 -8.47 -2.30 3.01
CA CYS A 133 -8.95 -1.12 3.71
C CYS A 133 -8.54 -1.13 5.19
N ARG A 134 -8.30 0.06 5.77
CA ARG A 134 -7.86 0.22 7.16
C ARG A 134 -8.91 -0.25 8.18
N LYS A 135 -10.20 -0.18 7.84
CA LYS A 135 -11.31 -0.64 8.70
C LYS A 135 -11.55 -2.15 8.66
N LEU A 136 -10.75 -2.95 7.95
CA LEU A 136 -10.82 -4.40 8.07
C LEU A 136 -10.35 -4.86 9.45
N SER A 137 -11.29 -4.94 10.39
CA SER A 137 -11.35 -6.08 11.30
C SER A 137 -11.47 -7.31 10.41
N TYR A 138 -10.44 -8.15 10.30
CA TYR A 138 -10.58 -9.43 9.60
C TYR A 138 -11.71 -10.23 10.27
N PRO A 139 -12.85 -10.56 9.62
CA PRO A 139 -13.34 -11.90 9.79
C PRO A 139 -12.32 -12.79 9.08
N VAL A 140 -11.61 -13.62 9.85
CA VAL A 140 -10.92 -14.77 9.29
C VAL A 140 -11.93 -15.48 8.39
N PRO A 141 -11.68 -15.65 7.09
CA PRO A 141 -12.57 -16.46 6.26
C PRO A 141 -12.60 -17.84 6.90
N GLN A 142 -13.74 -18.23 7.48
CA GLN A 142 -13.95 -19.64 7.78
C GLN A 142 -14.00 -20.33 6.43
N TYR A 143 -12.87 -20.91 6.02
CA TYR A 143 -12.87 -21.89 4.95
C TYR A 143 -13.69 -23.08 5.46
N GLY A 144 -14.99 -23.08 5.16
CA GLY A 144 -15.83 -24.25 5.33
C GLY A 144 -15.27 -25.43 4.51
N PRO A 145 -15.51 -26.68 4.93
CA PRO A 145 -14.87 -27.85 4.34
C PRO A 145 -15.39 -28.10 2.93
N LEU A 146 -14.70 -27.59 1.91
CA LEU A 146 -14.98 -27.85 0.49
C LEU A 146 -14.07 -28.94 -0.10
N TYR A 147 -13.74 -29.95 0.70
CA TYR A 147 -13.07 -31.18 0.23
C TYR A 147 -13.72 -32.41 0.86
N SER A 148 -14.96 -32.74 0.46
CA SER A 148 -15.51 -34.09 0.73
C SER A 148 -16.57 -34.57 -0.26
N GLN A 149 -16.62 -34.06 -1.50
CA GLN A 149 -17.54 -34.59 -2.52
C GLN A 149 -16.91 -34.64 -3.89
N THR A 150 -15.83 -35.42 -4.05
CA THR A 150 -15.51 -36.09 -5.33
C THR A 150 -14.49 -37.21 -5.10
N VAL A 151 -14.95 -38.31 -4.50
CA VAL A 151 -14.43 -39.65 -4.75
C VAL A 151 -15.59 -40.59 -4.49
N GLY A 152 -16.25 -40.98 -5.58
CA GLY A 152 -17.04 -42.21 -5.64
C GLY A 152 -16.12 -43.37 -5.96
#